data_AF-A0A140L1A5-F1
#
_entry.id   AF-A0A140L1A5-F1
#
_cell.length_a   1.000
_cell.length_b   1.000
_cell.length_c   1.000
_cell.angle_alpha   90.00
_cell.angle_beta   90.00
_cell.angle_gamma   90.00
#
_symmetry.space_group_name_H-M   'P 1'
#
loop_
_entity.id
_entity.type
_entity.pdbx_description
1 polymer ?
#
loop_
_entity_poly.entity_id
_entity_poly.type
_entity_poly.pdbx_seq_one_letter_code
_entity_poly.pdbx_strand_id
1 'polypeptide(L)'
;MVKISMKKLVLSGLMAALVTVGTMIIQIPTPTKGYIHIGDSMVYLSGILLGPAVGSLAAAIGSMFADLFSGYGIYAPATFVIKGLDAFVVGYIYHKMVGQHASMAKKLTSFSVAVFLGGAIMVGGYFAYESILYGFAAAIPGIVGNITQAVGGGVLAVPLLLALDKTKLFHGIYGNR
;
A
#
# COMPACT_ATOMS: atom_id res chain seq x y z
N MET A 1 5.61 24.86 -5.35
CA MET A 1 6.41 23.66 -5.68
C MET A 1 6.88 22.99 -4.39
N VAL A 2 6.56 21.71 -4.20
CA VAL A 2 7.11 20.92 -3.10
C VAL A 2 8.60 20.69 -3.38
N LYS A 3 9.51 21.15 -2.50
CA LYS A 3 10.94 20.84 -2.62
C LYS A 3 11.18 19.37 -2.23
N ILE A 4 11.40 18.50 -3.21
CA ILE A 4 11.80 17.11 -2.98
C ILE A 4 13.33 17.07 -2.90
N SER A 5 13.88 16.53 -1.81
CA SER A 5 15.33 16.32 -1.70
C SER A 5 15.79 15.16 -2.59
N MET A 6 17.03 15.18 -3.06
CA MET A 6 17.58 14.11 -3.89
C MET A 6 17.45 12.74 -3.22
N LYS A 7 17.72 12.66 -1.91
CA LYS A 7 17.55 11.44 -1.11
C LYS A 7 16.11 10.93 -1.16
N LYS A 8 15.12 11.82 -1.03
CA LYS A 8 13.71 11.44 -1.06
C LYS A 8 13.28 10.95 -2.45
N LEU A 9 13.79 11.56 -3.52
CA LEU A 9 13.55 11.12 -4.89
C LEU A 9 14.08 9.70 -5.11
N VAL A 10 15.34 9.43 -4.74
CA VAL A 10 15.95 8.10 -4.86
C VAL A 10 15.19 7.05 -4.07
N LEU A 11 14.81 7.35 -2.82
CA LEU A 11 14.01 6.42 -2.00
C LEU A 11 12.62 6.18 -2.58
N SER A 12 12.03 7.17 -3.26
CA SER A 12 10.73 7.01 -3.93
C SER A 12 10.83 6.08 -5.13
N GLY A 13 11.88 6.21 -5.95
CA GLY A 13 12.14 5.29 -7.06
C GLY A 13 12.42 3.87 -6.57
N LEU A 14 13.22 3.71 -5.51
CA LEU A 14 13.47 2.42 -4.88
C LEU A 14 12.17 1.79 -4.36
N MET A 15 11.34 2.58 -3.67
CA MET A 15 10.06 2.09 -3.15
C MET A 15 9.11 1.67 -4.26
N ALA A 16 9.02 2.45 -5.35
CA ALA A 16 8.23 2.06 -6.52
C ALA A 16 8.71 0.73 -7.10
N ALA A 17 10.03 0.53 -7.25
CA ALA A 17 10.60 -0.73 -7.71
C ALA A 17 10.29 -1.91 -6.77
N LEU A 18 10.37 -1.70 -5.45
CA LEU A 18 10.00 -2.72 -4.45
C LEU A 18 8.52 -3.08 -4.52
N VAL A 19 7.63 -2.09 -4.71
CA VAL A 19 6.19 -2.32 -4.92
C VAL A 19 5.97 -3.13 -6.21
N THR A 20 6.62 -2.76 -7.32
CA THR A 20 6.50 -3.49 -8.59
C THR A 20 6.93 -4.94 -8.44
N VAL A 21 8.16 -5.17 -7.98
CA VAL A 21 8.74 -6.51 -7.84
C VAL A 21 7.98 -7.34 -6.80
N GLY A 22 7.60 -6.74 -5.67
CA GLY A 22 6.83 -7.40 -4.62
C GLY A 22 5.43 -7.81 -5.05
N THR A 23 4.81 -7.06 -5.97
CA THR A 23 3.52 -7.42 -6.57
C THR A 23 3.66 -8.57 -7.57
N MET A 24 4.71 -8.55 -8.38
CA MET A 24 4.94 -9.52 -9.46
C MET A 24 5.42 -10.89 -8.95
N ILE A 25 6.44 -10.92 -8.07
CA ILE A 25 7.21 -12.14 -7.80
C ILE A 25 6.67 -12.94 -6.62
N ILE A 26 6.17 -12.28 -5.57
CA ILE A 26 5.90 -12.96 -4.30
C ILE A 26 4.39 -13.06 -4.08
N GLN A 27 3.83 -14.12 -4.65
CA GLN A 27 2.42 -14.51 -4.51
C GLN A 27 2.35 -15.70 -3.55
N ILE A 28 1.77 -15.50 -2.37
CA ILE A 28 1.53 -16.58 -1.42
C ILE A 28 0.13 -17.12 -1.69
N PRO A 29 -0.02 -18.36 -2.19
CA PRO A 29 -1.32 -18.94 -2.48
C PRO A 29 -2.10 -19.14 -1.17
N THR A 30 -3.36 -18.70 -1.13
CA THR A 30 -4.24 -18.92 0.01
C THR A 30 -5.08 -20.19 -0.16
N PRO A 31 -5.56 -20.79 0.94
CA PRO A 31 -6.44 -21.96 0.89
C PRO A 31 -7.74 -21.73 0.09
N THR A 32 -8.12 -20.47 -0.16
CA THR A 32 -9.33 -20.05 -0.86
C THR A 32 -9.13 -19.79 -2.37
N LYS A 33 -8.04 -20.28 -2.98
CA LYS A 33 -7.62 -20.00 -4.37
C LYS A 33 -7.30 -18.52 -4.66
N GLY A 34 -7.16 -17.69 -3.63
CA GLY A 34 -6.65 -16.32 -3.75
C GLY A 34 -5.13 -16.28 -3.65
N TYR A 35 -4.55 -15.13 -3.94
CA TYR A 35 -3.13 -14.87 -3.71
C TYR A 35 -2.97 -13.69 -2.75
N ILE A 36 -2.06 -13.82 -1.79
CA ILE A 36 -1.58 -12.68 -1.00
C ILE A 36 -0.32 -12.17 -1.68
N HIS A 37 -0.34 -10.90 -2.09
CA HIS A 37 0.80 -10.23 -2.68
C HIS A 37 1.62 -9.53 -1.60
N ILE A 38 2.95 -9.73 -1.58
CA ILE A 38 3.82 -8.90 -0.75
C ILE A 38 3.78 -7.43 -1.21
N GLY A 39 3.46 -7.17 -2.47
CA GLY A 39 3.30 -5.83 -3.03
C GLY A 39 2.45 -4.89 -2.17
N ASP A 40 1.33 -5.36 -1.61
CA ASP A 40 0.45 -4.54 -0.78
C ASP A 40 1.05 -4.12 0.55
N SER A 41 1.90 -4.97 1.12
CA SER A 41 2.68 -4.59 2.30
C SER A 41 3.61 -3.41 2.00
N MET A 42 4.22 -3.39 0.80
CA MET A 42 5.07 -2.28 0.35
C MET A 42 4.24 -1.03 0.02
N VAL A 43 3.02 -1.17 -0.52
CA VAL A 43 2.08 -0.06 -0.75
C VAL A 43 1.81 0.67 0.56
N TYR A 44 1.45 -0.06 1.62
CA TYR A 44 1.20 0.50 2.95
C TYR A 44 2.44 1.16 3.55
N LEU A 45 3.58 0.48 3.50
CA LEU A 45 4.83 1.01 4.02
C LEU A 45 5.33 2.22 3.22
N SER A 46 5.06 2.31 1.93
CA SER A 46 5.42 3.45 1.09
C SER A 46 4.78 4.73 1.62
N GLY A 47 3.46 4.71 1.88
CA GLY A 47 2.73 5.83 2.47
C GLY A 47 3.24 6.23 3.86
N ILE A 48 3.65 5.24 4.66
CA ILE A 48 4.18 5.45 6.02
C ILE A 48 5.60 6.03 5.99
N LEU A 49 6.49 5.48 5.17
CA LEU A 49 7.91 5.82 5.17
C LEU A 49 8.24 7.11 4.42
N LEU A 50 7.59 7.34 3.27
CA LEU A 50 7.83 8.52 2.43
C LEU A 50 6.83 9.66 2.70
N GLY A 51 5.82 9.37 3.53
CA GLY A 51 4.69 10.23 3.84
C GLY A 51 3.57 10.13 2.79
N PRO A 52 2.36 10.61 3.11
CA PRO A 52 1.16 10.37 2.33
C PRO A 52 1.26 10.81 0.86
N ALA A 53 1.89 11.96 0.55
CA ALA A 53 1.91 12.48 -0.82
C ALA A 53 2.96 11.80 -1.73
N VAL A 54 4.19 11.60 -1.24
CA VAL A 54 5.27 11.03 -2.07
C VAL A 54 5.19 9.50 -2.05
N GLY A 55 4.83 8.91 -0.91
CA GLY A 55 4.62 7.48 -0.77
C GLY A 55 3.44 6.97 -1.59
N SER A 56 2.35 7.73 -1.69
CA SER A 56 1.22 7.35 -2.55
C SER A 56 1.61 7.30 -4.02
N LEU A 57 2.38 8.28 -4.52
CA LEU A 57 2.87 8.27 -5.89
C LEU A 57 3.81 7.09 -6.15
N ALA A 58 4.74 6.80 -5.24
CA ALA A 58 5.62 5.65 -5.38
C ALA A 58 4.84 4.33 -5.40
N ALA A 59 3.83 4.18 -4.54
CA ALA A 59 2.96 3.02 -4.52
C ALA A 59 2.12 2.90 -5.81
N ALA A 60 1.48 3.99 -6.24
CA ALA A 60 0.67 4.05 -7.45
C ALA A 60 1.49 3.67 -8.70
N ILE A 61 2.66 4.27 -8.88
CA ILE A 61 3.56 3.98 -10.01
C ILE A 61 4.04 2.54 -9.95
N GLY A 62 4.46 2.08 -8.77
CA GLY A 62 4.97 0.73 -8.59
C GLY A 62 3.93 -0.34 -8.93
N SER A 63 2.70 -0.20 -8.42
CA SER A 63 1.60 -1.13 -8.69
C SER A 63 1.12 -1.06 -10.14
N MET A 64 1.05 0.14 -10.74
CA MET A 64 0.73 0.30 -12.16
C MET A 64 1.74 -0.43 -13.06
N PHE A 65 3.04 -0.35 -12.76
CA PHE A 65 4.04 -1.09 -13.51
C PHE A 65 3.95 -2.60 -13.32
N ALA A 66 3.54 -3.07 -12.13
CA ALA A 66 3.30 -4.49 -11.91
C ALA A 66 2.20 -5.01 -12.85
N ASP A 67 1.10 -4.27 -13.01
CA ASP A 67 0.02 -4.64 -13.92
C ASP A 67 0.48 -4.65 -15.38
N LEU A 68 1.22 -3.61 -15.79
CA LEU A 68 1.75 -3.51 -17.16
C LEU A 68 2.70 -4.67 -17.49
N PHE A 69 3.62 -5.00 -16.58
CA PHE A 69 4.60 -6.06 -16.82
C PHE A 69 4.04 -7.47 -16.63
N SER A 70 2.94 -7.63 -15.88
CA SER A 70 2.28 -8.92 -15.67
C SER A 70 1.20 -9.24 -16.71
N GLY A 71 0.99 -8.36 -17.69
CA GLY A 71 -0.01 -8.55 -18.76
C GLY A 71 -1.44 -8.11 -18.39
N TYR A 72 -1.64 -7.50 -17.22
CA TYR A 72 -2.91 -6.94 -16.76
C TYR A 72 -3.05 -5.45 -17.07
N GLY A 73 -2.45 -4.98 -18.17
CA GLY A 73 -2.34 -3.55 -18.49
C GLY A 73 -3.66 -2.77 -18.54
N ILE A 74 -4.79 -3.44 -18.74
CA ILE A 74 -6.12 -2.82 -18.65
C ILE A 74 -6.39 -2.25 -17.24
N TYR A 75 -5.94 -2.94 -16.19
CA TYR A 75 -6.08 -2.51 -14.80
C TYR A 75 -5.13 -1.40 -14.41
N ALA A 76 -4.03 -1.18 -15.15
CA ALA A 76 -2.96 -0.27 -14.76
C ALA A 76 -3.43 1.16 -14.41
N PRO A 77 -4.32 1.83 -15.18
CA PRO A 77 -4.83 3.15 -14.82
C PRO A 77 -5.68 3.13 -13.55
N ALA A 78 -6.50 2.10 -13.36
CA ALA A 78 -7.33 1.93 -12.17
C ALA A 78 -6.46 1.67 -10.94
N THR A 79 -5.51 0.74 -11.03
CA THR A 79 -4.55 0.42 -9.98
C THR A 79 -3.73 1.63 -9.56
N PHE A 80 -3.29 2.47 -10.49
CA PHE A 80 -2.59 3.72 -10.18
C PHE A 80 -3.42 4.60 -9.21
N VAL A 81 -4.70 4.81 -9.53
CA VAL A 81 -5.59 5.63 -8.71
C VAL A 81 -5.91 4.93 -7.39
N ILE A 82 -6.31 3.66 -7.44
CA ILE A 82 -6.76 2.89 -6.28
C ILE A 82 -5.64 2.72 -5.26
N LYS A 83 -4.46 2.23 -5.68
CA LYS A 83 -3.31 2.02 -4.79
C LYS A 83 -2.70 3.35 -4.32
N GLY A 84 -2.77 4.39 -5.16
CA GLY A 84 -2.39 5.74 -4.76
C GLY A 84 -3.26 6.27 -3.62
N LEU A 85 -4.58 6.15 -3.73
CA LEU A 85 -5.51 6.59 -2.69
C LEU A 85 -5.38 5.74 -1.42
N ASP A 86 -5.24 4.43 -1.57
CA ASP A 86 -5.00 3.50 -0.46
C ASP A 86 -3.75 3.90 0.34
N ALA A 87 -2.59 3.99 -0.32
CA ALA A 87 -1.33 4.40 0.31
C ALA A 87 -1.39 5.83 0.89
N PHE A 88 -2.11 6.74 0.23
CA PHE A 88 -2.31 8.10 0.74
C PHE A 88 -3.07 8.09 2.07
N VAL A 89 -4.20 7.36 2.13
CA VAL A 89 -5.03 7.28 3.33
C VAL A 89 -4.28 6.56 4.45
N VAL A 90 -3.62 5.45 4.14
CA VAL A 90 -2.80 4.71 5.11
C VAL A 90 -1.71 5.60 5.69
N GLY A 91 -0.94 6.26 4.83
CA GLY A 91 0.12 7.18 5.24
C GLY A 91 -0.40 8.36 6.05
N TYR A 92 -1.53 8.95 5.64
CA TYR A 92 -2.11 10.12 6.30
C TYR A 92 -2.62 9.79 7.71
N ILE A 93 -3.40 8.71 7.86
CA ILE A 93 -3.94 8.28 9.16
C ILE A 93 -2.78 7.92 10.10
N TYR A 94 -1.82 7.13 9.62
CA TYR A 94 -0.68 6.72 10.43
C TYR A 94 0.13 7.92 10.92
N HIS A 95 0.43 8.88 10.05
CA HIS A 95 1.15 10.11 10.41
C HIS A 95 0.37 11.06 11.31
N LYS A 96 -0.96 10.99 11.31
CA LYS A 96 -1.82 11.81 12.17
C LYS A 96 -1.96 11.21 13.57
N MET A 97 -2.00 9.88 13.67
CA MET A 97 -2.22 9.17 14.94
C MET A 97 -0.91 8.84 15.68
N VAL A 98 0.17 8.61 14.94
CA VAL A 98 1.49 8.24 15.49
C VAL A 98 2.35 9.49 15.64
N GLY A 99 2.72 9.79 16.89
CA GLY A 99 3.74 10.80 17.21
C GLY A 99 5.10 10.18 17.51
N GLN A 100 6.13 11.02 17.69
CA GLN A 100 7.52 10.61 17.96
C GLN A 100 7.66 9.57 19.08
N HIS A 101 6.91 9.75 20.17
CA HIS A 101 7.00 8.95 21.38
C HIS A 101 5.84 7.96 21.51
N ALA A 102 5.14 7.65 20.41
CA ALA A 102 4.06 6.68 20.42
C ALA A 102 4.58 5.30 20.81
N SER A 103 3.88 4.62 21.72
CA SER A 103 4.17 3.23 22.08
C SER A 103 3.98 2.30 20.89
N MET A 104 4.62 1.14 20.92
CA MET A 104 4.47 0.12 19.88
C MET A 104 3.00 -0.30 19.68
N ALA A 105 2.25 -0.43 20.79
CA ALA A 105 0.83 -0.72 20.75
C ALA A 105 0.05 0.37 19.96
N LYS A 106 0.36 1.65 20.18
CA LYS A 106 -0.29 2.75 19.46
C LYS A 106 0.09 2.77 17.97
N LYS A 107 1.33 2.42 17.62
CA LYS A 107 1.76 2.28 16.23
C LYS A 107 0.98 1.17 15.53
N LEU A 108 0.88 0.00 16.15
CA LEU A 108 0.14 -1.14 15.60
C LEU A 108 -1.36 -0.85 15.46
N THR A 109 -2.01 -0.25 16.47
CA THR A 109 -3.44 0.08 16.36
C THR A 109 -3.70 1.13 15.30
N SER A 110 -2.86 2.17 15.22
CA SER A 110 -2.95 3.19 14.17
C SER A 110 -2.74 2.58 12.78
N PHE A 111 -1.80 1.64 12.66
CA PHE A 111 -1.56 0.90 11.42
C PHE A 111 -2.78 0.06 11.03
N SER A 112 -3.37 -0.70 11.94
CA SER A 112 -4.56 -1.51 11.67
C SER A 112 -5.76 -0.67 11.24
N VAL A 113 -5.99 0.49 11.89
CA VAL A 113 -7.05 1.43 11.49
C VAL A 113 -6.76 2.02 10.10
N ALA A 114 -5.52 2.38 9.83
CA ALA A 114 -5.08 2.91 8.55
C ALA A 114 -5.29 1.90 7.42
N VAL A 115 -4.84 0.65 7.60
CA VAL A 115 -5.03 -0.45 6.64
C VAL A 115 -6.49 -0.79 6.45
N PHE A 116 -7.32 -0.77 7.51
CA PHE A 116 -8.76 -1.01 7.36
C PHE A 116 -9.41 0.02 6.44
N LEU A 117 -9.14 1.32 6.66
CA LEU A 117 -9.72 2.40 5.86
C LEU A 117 -9.14 2.48 4.45
N GLY A 118 -7.83 2.28 4.30
CA GLY A 118 -7.17 2.19 2.98
C GLY A 118 -7.61 0.95 2.20
N GLY A 119 -7.68 -0.20 2.86
CA GLY A 119 -8.17 -1.45 2.31
C GLY A 119 -9.63 -1.36 1.86
N ALA A 120 -10.49 -0.64 2.58
CA ALA A 120 -11.87 -0.39 2.14
C ALA A 120 -11.92 0.42 0.83
N ILE A 121 -11.04 1.41 0.66
CA ILE A 121 -10.90 2.16 -0.59
C ILE A 121 -10.40 1.24 -1.70
N MET A 122 -9.44 0.38 -1.40
CA MET A 122 -8.89 -0.56 -2.37
C MET A 122 -9.96 -1.54 -2.86
N VAL A 123 -10.66 -2.20 -1.94
CA VAL A 123 -11.74 -3.16 -2.26
C VAL A 123 -12.87 -2.48 -3.02
N GLY A 124 -13.34 -1.32 -2.55
CA GLY A 124 -14.41 -0.57 -3.22
C GLY A 124 -14.00 -0.05 -4.60
N GLY A 125 -12.75 0.41 -4.73
CA GLY A 125 -12.18 0.90 -5.99
C GLY A 125 -12.09 -0.18 -7.05
N TYR A 126 -11.55 -1.35 -6.70
CA TYR A 126 -11.49 -2.47 -7.64
C TYR A 126 -12.88 -3.00 -7.97
N PHE A 127 -13.79 -3.12 -7.00
CA PHE A 127 -15.16 -3.52 -7.26
C PHE A 127 -15.88 -2.56 -8.22
N ALA A 128 -15.72 -1.25 -8.03
CA ALA A 128 -16.30 -0.25 -8.93
C ALA A 128 -15.72 -0.36 -10.35
N TYR A 129 -14.41 -0.54 -10.46
CA TYR A 129 -13.74 -0.70 -11.74
C TYR A 129 -14.16 -1.99 -12.47
N GLU A 130 -14.14 -3.13 -11.78
CA GLU A 130 -14.59 -4.42 -12.30
C GLU A 130 -16.07 -4.41 -12.66
N SER A 131 -16.91 -3.67 -11.92
CA SER A 131 -18.33 -3.51 -12.24
C SER A 131 -18.54 -2.78 -13.57
N ILE A 132 -17.69 -1.81 -13.90
CA ILE A 132 -17.73 -1.12 -15.19
C ILE A 132 -17.25 -2.05 -16.32
N LEU A 133 -16.25 -2.88 -16.03
CA LEU A 133 -15.56 -3.69 -17.05
C LEU A 133 -16.28 -4.99 -17.40
N TYR A 134 -16.83 -5.66 -16.38
CA TYR A 134 -17.44 -6.99 -16.49
C TYR A 134 -18.93 -7.01 -16.12
N GLY A 135 -19.46 -5.91 -15.56
CA GLY A 135 -20.82 -5.83 -15.04
C GLY A 135 -20.90 -6.13 -13.53
N PHE A 136 -21.86 -5.51 -12.85
CA PHE A 136 -22.00 -5.53 -11.39
C PHE A 136 -22.01 -6.95 -10.80
N ALA A 137 -22.83 -7.86 -11.35
CA ALA A 137 -22.94 -9.22 -10.83
C ALA A 137 -21.63 -10.02 -10.99
N ALA A 138 -20.88 -9.77 -12.06
CA ALA A 138 -19.61 -10.45 -12.33
C ALA A 138 -18.46 -9.93 -11.46
N ALA A 139 -18.58 -8.72 -10.90
CA ALA A 139 -17.57 -8.11 -10.03
C ALA A 139 -17.69 -8.55 -8.55
N ILE A 140 -18.86 -9.05 -8.12
CA ILE A 140 -19.10 -9.47 -6.72
C ILE A 140 -18.08 -10.50 -6.22
N PRO A 141 -17.71 -11.55 -6.99
CA PRO A 141 -16.72 -12.52 -6.56
C PRO A 141 -15.33 -11.91 -6.27
N GLY A 142 -14.96 -10.82 -6.97
CA GLY A 142 -13.67 -10.14 -6.82
C GLY A 142 -13.48 -9.50 -5.44
N ILE A 143 -14.56 -9.14 -4.75
CA ILE A 143 -14.54 -8.52 -3.42
C ILE A 143 -13.77 -9.39 -2.41
N VAL A 144 -13.99 -10.71 -2.42
CA VAL A 144 -13.34 -11.62 -1.46
C VAL A 144 -11.83 -11.69 -1.72
N GLY A 145 -11.41 -11.68 -2.99
CA GLY A 145 -10.01 -11.62 -3.39
C GLY A 145 -9.34 -10.34 -2.90
N ASN A 146 -9.99 -9.19 -3.15
CA ASN A 146 -9.47 -7.88 -2.74
C ASN A 146 -9.41 -7.72 -1.22
N ILE A 147 -10.37 -8.27 -0.46
CA ILE A 147 -10.32 -8.29 1.01
C ILE A 147 -9.13 -9.14 1.48
N THR A 148 -8.94 -10.32 0.88
CA THR A 148 -7.82 -11.21 1.20
C THR A 148 -6.48 -10.52 0.93
N GLN A 149 -6.40 -9.78 -0.17
CA GLN A 149 -5.24 -8.99 -0.54
C GLN A 149 -4.96 -7.86 0.48
N ALA A 150 -5.98 -7.10 0.87
CA ALA A 150 -5.85 -6.02 1.86
C ALA A 150 -5.35 -6.55 3.21
N VAL A 151 -6.01 -7.59 3.72
CA VAL A 151 -5.67 -8.21 5.00
C VAL A 151 -4.29 -8.84 4.95
N GLY A 152 -4.00 -9.61 3.89
CA GLY A 152 -2.71 -10.27 3.71
C GLY A 152 -1.56 -9.26 3.63
N GLY A 153 -1.72 -8.20 2.84
CA GLY A 153 -0.74 -7.11 2.77
C GLY A 153 -0.51 -6.44 4.13
N GLY A 154 -1.59 -6.22 4.89
CA GLY A 154 -1.51 -5.63 6.24
C GLY A 154 -0.75 -6.53 7.21
N VAL A 155 -1.09 -7.83 7.24
CA VAL A 155 -0.40 -8.82 8.09
C VAL A 155 1.09 -8.91 7.74
N LEU A 156 1.43 -8.93 6.45
CA LEU A 156 2.82 -9.01 5.99
C LEU A 156 3.60 -7.71 6.23
N ALA A 157 2.93 -6.57 6.28
CA ALA A 157 3.55 -5.30 6.65
C ALA A 157 3.90 -5.20 8.14
N VAL A 158 3.25 -5.97 9.03
CA VAL A 158 3.49 -5.89 10.49
C VAL A 158 4.95 -6.24 10.86
N PRO A 159 5.53 -7.38 10.45
CA PRO A 159 6.93 -7.69 10.76
C PRO A 159 7.90 -6.62 10.26
N LEU A 160 7.63 -6.06 9.09
CA LEU A 160 8.43 -5.00 8.49
C LEU A 160 8.31 -3.71 9.29
N LEU A 161 7.11 -3.33 9.72
CA LEU A 161 6.87 -2.18 10.58
C LEU A 161 7.63 -2.32 11.91
N LEU A 162 7.59 -3.51 12.53
CA LEU A 162 8.31 -3.81 13.77
C LEU A 162 9.84 -3.75 13.59
N ALA A 163 10.34 -4.26 12.47
CA ALA A 163 11.77 -4.20 12.14
C ALA A 163 12.22 -2.76 11.89
N LEU A 164 11.42 -1.98 11.15
CA LEU A 164 11.69 -0.59 10.82
C LEU A 164 11.65 0.33 12.04
N ASP A 165 10.81 0.05 13.03
CA ASP A 165 10.73 0.85 14.25
C ASP A 165 12.04 0.86 15.05
N LYS A 166 12.84 -0.21 14.92
CA LYS A 166 14.16 -0.34 15.54
C LYS A 166 15.25 0.44 14.80
N THR A 167 14.93 1.05 13.66
CA THR A 167 15.90 1.76 12.82
C THR A 167 15.82 3.27 13.00
N LYS A 168 16.89 3.97 12.63
CA LYS A 168 16.93 5.44 12.57
C LYS A 168 15.98 6.02 11.50
N LEU A 169 15.50 5.17 10.58
CA LEU A 169 14.63 5.56 9.47
C LEU A 169 13.26 6.03 9.99
N PHE A 170 12.70 5.33 10.96
CA PHE A 170 11.46 5.73 11.64
C PHE A 170 11.63 6.98 12.51
N HIS A 171 12.74 7.08 13.23
CA HIS A 171 13.04 8.24 14.08
C HIS A 171 13.23 9.53 13.28
N GLY A 172 13.83 9.45 12.09
CA GLY A 172 13.99 10.61 11.20
C GLY A 172 12.68 11.11 10.56
N ILE A 173 11.67 10.24 10.42
CA ILE A 173 10.34 10.61 9.91
C ILE A 173 9.60 11.48 10.93
N TYR A 174 9.69 11.12 12.21
CA TYR A 174 8.97 11.82 13.27
C TYR A 174 9.77 12.92 13.94
N GLY A 175 11.11 12.82 14.01
CA GLY A 175 12.01 13.73 14.73
C GLY A 175 12.10 15.17 14.21
N ASN A 176 11.47 15.48 13.07
CA ASN A 176 11.39 16.83 12.49
C ASN A 176 10.05 17.53 12.79
N ARG A 177 9.29 17.05 13.77
CA ARG A 177 8.07 17.70 14.29
C ARG A 177 8.31 18.26 15.69
#